data_AF-A0A6S7CG74-F1
#
_entry.id   AF-A0A6S7CG74-F1
#
_cell.length_a   1.000
_cell.length_b   1.000
_cell.length_c   1.000
_cell.angle_alpha   90.00
_cell.angle_beta   90.00
_cell.angle_gamma   90.00
#
_symmetry.space_group_name_H-M   'P 1'
#
loop_
_entity.id
_entity.type
_entity.pdbx_description
1 polymer ?
#
loop_
_entity_poly.entity_id
_entity_poly.type
_entity_poly.pdbx_seq_one_letter_code
_entity_poly.pdbx_strand_id
1 'polypeptide(L)'
;MKAGLRQSMAWLHTWCGLVCGWLLCAIMLTGTLSVFREPITRWMEATPLPAGQPGGDAAWLMDRATRILSSRAGDAVAWDIALPARPDRPLHLAWTGGDGRSHDTWMDPATGAEQAPPPRRATEGGRHFMSFHYTLHGGLPGYWLVGAISLCMLVALVSGVVVHKRIFKDFFTFRRGKGQRSWLDAHNATGVLTLPFLFMIGYTGLAFFYTSYMPWPLHAVYGGDDGAYRRYQAELAPAPPDAAGARPGQGAGQALYPLLLRARALTGQDAAHVTVEHPGATGSVVRVLGRKDAGPAPRLLTHASRVVFDAGSGAVRQVVPAFEARMAAHHVHAAIETLHKADFGGWTIKWLYFFSGLAGTAMVATGTLLFALKRRKKSEHEFGAATARVYHGVEALNVAALAGIALASIVYLYANRLIPPGLAGRETWEIRAFFGAWALSLAHAAWRGPTRGWIGQLALAALLCMGLPWLNGATTGMHLWAYLRHGQAQQAALELTVIGFGLALAYIAWALRRGWARPAAAGDARRAPAAAAPQRAAHRWQVASRVLAAAAGGYGVSALAMSLLARALPTVGVSPAVAVLAATLSSFVLYPLIVLGVFSARGAGRAWGALALAGALCAALLPAWWF
;
A
#
# COMPACT_ATOMS: atom_id res chain seq x y z
N MET A 1 0.54 43.09 -0.20
CA MET A 1 -0.03 42.82 1.14
C MET A 1 0.69 41.61 1.73
N LYS A 2 1.16 41.70 2.99
CA LYS A 2 1.87 40.61 3.68
C LYS A 2 0.90 39.45 3.87
N ALA A 3 1.19 38.29 3.29
CA ALA A 3 0.36 37.10 3.53
C ALA A 3 0.55 36.66 4.99
N GLY A 4 -0.53 36.67 5.77
CA GLY A 4 -0.51 36.10 7.12
C GLY A 4 -0.34 34.58 7.07
N LEU A 5 0.05 33.94 8.19
CA LEU A 5 0.27 32.49 8.29
C LEU A 5 -0.84 31.67 7.62
N ARG A 6 -2.11 32.02 7.92
CA ARG A 6 -3.28 31.36 7.34
C ARG A 6 -3.35 31.45 5.81
N GLN A 7 -2.94 32.57 5.23
CA GLN A 7 -2.94 32.76 3.78
C GLN A 7 -1.83 31.92 3.11
N SER A 8 -0.65 31.84 3.74
CA SER A 8 0.41 30.93 3.29
C SER A 8 -0.01 29.46 3.38
N MET A 9 -0.65 29.05 4.49
CA MET A 9 -1.15 27.69 4.65
C MET A 9 -2.28 27.37 3.67
N ALA A 10 -3.18 28.32 3.39
CA ALA A 10 -4.23 28.14 2.38
C ALA A 10 -3.63 27.96 0.98
N TRP A 11 -2.56 28.70 0.65
CA TRP A 11 -1.84 28.51 -0.60
C TRP A 11 -1.22 27.11 -0.66
N LEU A 12 -0.47 26.71 0.37
CA LEU A 12 0.15 25.38 0.44
C LEU A 12 -0.88 24.26 0.31
N HIS A 13 -1.94 24.29 1.13
CA HIS A 13 -3.00 23.30 1.09
C HIS A 13 -3.63 23.18 -0.31
N THR A 14 -3.92 24.32 -0.95
CA THR A 14 -4.53 24.34 -2.29
C THR A 14 -3.62 23.72 -3.33
N TRP A 15 -2.34 24.10 -3.37
CA TRP A 15 -1.42 23.65 -4.41
C TRP A 15 -0.89 22.24 -4.20
N CYS A 16 -0.54 21.87 -2.96
CA CYS A 16 -0.20 20.47 -2.64
C CYS A 16 -1.41 19.56 -2.92
N GLY A 17 -2.61 19.96 -2.50
CA GLY A 17 -3.84 19.21 -2.75
C GLY A 17 -4.18 19.09 -4.23
N LEU A 18 -3.99 20.14 -5.04
CA LEU A 18 -4.31 20.09 -6.46
C LEU A 18 -3.28 19.31 -7.28
N VAL A 19 -1.99 19.61 -7.11
CA VAL A 19 -0.90 19.00 -7.90
C VAL A 19 -0.83 17.50 -7.63
N CYS A 20 -0.98 17.09 -6.37
CA CYS A 20 -0.93 15.69 -5.99
C CYS A 20 -2.30 15.00 -6.08
N GLY A 21 -3.41 15.75 -6.09
CA GLY A 21 -4.75 15.23 -5.90
C GLY A 21 -5.19 14.16 -6.90
N TRP A 22 -4.83 14.31 -8.18
CA TRP A 22 -5.21 13.32 -9.21
C TRP A 22 -4.55 11.97 -8.98
N LEU A 23 -3.23 11.95 -8.78
CA LEU A 23 -2.50 10.72 -8.49
C LEU A 23 -2.84 10.20 -7.10
N LEU A 24 -3.06 11.07 -6.13
CA LEU A 24 -3.47 10.67 -4.78
C LEU A 24 -4.84 9.98 -4.78
N CYS A 25 -5.80 10.41 -5.62
CA CYS A 25 -7.06 9.68 -5.81
C CYS A 25 -6.81 8.24 -6.31
N ALA A 26 -5.93 8.07 -7.29
CA ALA A 26 -5.59 6.76 -7.83
C ALA A 26 -4.87 5.89 -6.78
N ILE A 27 -3.85 6.44 -6.12
CA ILE A 27 -3.08 5.77 -5.06
C ILE A 27 -4.00 5.36 -3.91
N MET A 28 -4.87 6.25 -3.42
CA MET A 28 -5.78 5.93 -2.32
C MET A 28 -6.82 4.89 -2.72
N LEU A 29 -7.37 4.94 -3.94
CA LEU A 29 -8.31 3.93 -4.42
C LEU A 29 -7.63 2.56 -4.54
N THR A 30 -6.46 2.47 -5.17
CA THR A 30 -5.76 1.17 -5.31
C THR A 30 -5.23 0.66 -3.97
N GLY A 31 -4.86 1.55 -3.04
CA GLY A 31 -4.54 1.18 -1.66
C GLY A 31 -5.77 0.66 -0.91
N THR A 32 -6.94 1.24 -1.14
CA THR A 32 -8.21 0.75 -0.59
C THR A 32 -8.54 -0.66 -1.10
N LEU A 33 -8.28 -0.93 -2.39
CA LEU A 33 -8.46 -2.26 -2.99
C LEU A 33 -7.40 -3.28 -2.51
N SER A 34 -6.16 -2.83 -2.25
CA SER A 34 -5.06 -3.71 -1.85
C SER A 34 -5.24 -4.32 -0.45
N VAL A 35 -6.07 -3.73 0.41
CA VAL A 35 -6.53 -4.35 1.68
C VAL A 35 -7.16 -5.73 1.45
N PHE A 36 -7.79 -5.91 0.28
CA PHE A 36 -8.38 -7.17 -0.17
C PHE A 36 -7.53 -7.88 -1.23
N ARG A 37 -6.21 -7.67 -1.23
CA ARG A 37 -5.27 -8.31 -2.17
C ARG A 37 -5.50 -9.81 -2.30
N GLU A 38 -5.49 -10.54 -1.19
CA GLU A 38 -5.63 -12.00 -1.21
C GLU A 38 -7.00 -12.47 -1.74
N PRO A 39 -8.16 -11.95 -1.28
CA PRO A 39 -9.45 -12.25 -1.89
C PRO A 39 -9.51 -11.99 -3.39
N ILE A 40 -8.96 -10.86 -3.86
CA ILE A 40 -8.92 -10.52 -5.28
C ILE A 40 -8.03 -11.50 -6.04
N THR A 41 -6.82 -11.79 -5.55
CA THR A 41 -5.91 -12.76 -6.16
C THR A 41 -6.58 -14.13 -6.27
N ARG A 42 -7.18 -14.63 -5.19
CA ARG A 42 -7.87 -15.93 -5.19
C ARG A 42 -9.00 -16.00 -6.20
N TRP A 43 -9.79 -14.94 -6.36
CA TRP A 43 -10.84 -14.88 -7.38
C TRP A 43 -10.23 -14.86 -8.79
N MET A 44 -9.14 -14.14 -9.00
CA MET A 44 -8.48 -14.01 -10.32
C MET A 44 -7.71 -15.25 -10.76
N GLU A 45 -7.12 -16.01 -9.82
CA GLU A 45 -6.46 -17.29 -10.10
C GLU A 45 -7.46 -18.35 -10.59
N ALA A 46 -8.73 -18.23 -10.21
CA ALA A 46 -9.83 -19.11 -10.61
C ALA A 46 -9.50 -20.60 -10.46
N THR A 47 -8.76 -20.96 -9.40
CA THR A 47 -8.36 -22.35 -9.14
C THR A 47 -9.61 -23.22 -8.99
N PRO A 48 -9.71 -24.33 -9.74
CA PRO A 48 -10.81 -25.27 -9.59
C PRO A 48 -10.96 -25.77 -8.16
N LEU A 49 -12.20 -26.13 -7.81
CA LEU A 49 -12.49 -26.78 -6.54
C LEU A 49 -11.87 -28.18 -6.53
N PRO A 50 -11.21 -28.59 -5.43
CA PRO A 50 -10.81 -29.99 -5.24
C PRO A 50 -12.03 -30.89 -5.33
N ALA A 51 -11.87 -32.08 -5.90
CA ALA A 51 -12.94 -33.08 -5.98
C ALA A 51 -13.18 -33.73 -4.62
N GLY A 52 -13.71 -32.98 -3.64
CA GLY A 52 -14.47 -33.44 -2.47
C GLY A 52 -13.90 -34.53 -1.55
N GLN A 53 -12.68 -35.02 -1.75
CA GLN A 53 -12.13 -36.10 -0.93
C GLN A 53 -11.50 -35.52 0.33
N PRO A 54 -11.88 -36.01 1.53
CA PRO A 54 -11.22 -35.60 2.76
C PRO A 54 -9.73 -35.97 2.65
N GLY A 55 -8.86 -35.00 2.93
CA GLY A 55 -7.43 -35.25 2.99
C GLY A 55 -7.11 -36.28 4.07
N GLY A 56 -6.00 -37.00 3.89
CA GLY A 56 -5.48 -37.92 4.89
C GLY A 56 -5.14 -37.20 6.21
N ASP A 57 -4.95 -37.98 7.27
CA ASP A 57 -4.54 -37.44 8.57
C ASP A 57 -3.21 -36.67 8.44
N ALA A 58 -3.04 -35.61 9.24
CA ALA A 58 -1.88 -34.72 9.17
C ALA A 58 -0.56 -35.45 9.45
N ALA A 59 -0.56 -36.47 10.31
CA ALA A 59 0.61 -37.30 10.56
C ALA A 59 0.98 -38.11 9.32
N TRP A 60 -0.01 -38.73 8.70
CA TRP A 60 0.16 -39.50 7.47
C TRP A 60 0.64 -38.63 6.31
N LEU A 61 0.06 -37.44 6.13
CA LEU A 61 0.49 -36.48 5.10
C LEU A 61 1.96 -36.09 5.25
N MET A 62 2.39 -35.82 6.48
CA MET A 62 3.76 -35.44 6.74
C MET A 62 4.73 -36.60 6.50
N ASP A 63 4.36 -37.81 6.89
CA ASP A 63 5.13 -39.01 6.58
C ASP A 63 5.26 -39.24 5.05
N ARG A 64 4.17 -39.06 4.30
CA ARG A 64 4.18 -39.14 2.83
C ARG A 64 5.09 -38.09 2.20
N ALA A 65 4.99 -36.83 2.66
CA ALA A 65 5.84 -35.74 2.19
C ALA A 65 7.32 -36.04 2.44
N THR A 66 7.68 -36.50 3.64
CA THR A 66 9.05 -36.90 3.98
C THR A 66 9.55 -38.02 3.10
N ARG A 67 8.73 -39.05 2.82
CA ARG A 67 9.11 -40.16 1.94
C ARG A 67 9.38 -39.70 0.51
N ILE A 68 8.53 -38.83 -0.05
CA ILE A 68 8.74 -38.26 -1.40
C ILE A 68 10.06 -37.49 -1.43
N LEU A 69 10.27 -36.56 -0.49
CA LEU A 69 11.46 -35.73 -0.42
C LEU A 69 12.74 -36.55 -0.19
N SER A 70 12.68 -37.56 0.66
CA SER A 70 13.82 -38.47 0.89
C SER A 70 14.18 -39.25 -0.37
N SER A 71 13.19 -39.68 -1.16
CA SER A 71 13.42 -40.43 -2.41
C SER A 71 13.97 -39.57 -3.55
N ARG A 72 13.58 -38.29 -3.62
CA ARG A 72 14.00 -37.37 -4.70
C ARG A 72 15.25 -36.56 -4.36
N ALA A 73 15.49 -36.33 -3.08
CA ALA A 73 16.33 -35.23 -2.60
C ALA A 73 16.98 -35.54 -1.24
N GLY A 74 17.38 -36.80 -1.01
CA GLY A 74 17.98 -37.25 0.26
C GLY A 74 19.27 -36.51 0.67
N ASP A 75 19.98 -35.94 -0.30
CA ASP A 75 21.24 -35.19 -0.16
C ASP A 75 21.07 -33.68 -0.41
N ALA A 76 19.83 -33.18 -0.42
CA ALA A 76 19.54 -31.76 -0.62
C ALA A 76 20.14 -30.85 0.45
N VAL A 77 20.35 -29.58 0.10
CA VAL A 77 20.74 -28.53 1.06
C VAL A 77 19.58 -28.18 1.97
N ALA A 78 18.37 -28.14 1.43
CA ALA A 78 17.15 -27.90 2.21
C ALA A 78 15.93 -28.57 1.58
N TRP A 79 15.01 -29.03 2.43
CA TRP A 79 13.62 -29.31 2.07
C TRP A 79 12.72 -28.22 2.61
N ASP A 80 11.70 -27.85 1.83
CA ASP A 80 10.68 -26.88 2.20
C ASP A 80 9.29 -27.50 1.97
N ILE A 81 8.48 -27.54 3.02
CA ILE A 81 7.13 -28.10 3.01
C ILE A 81 6.15 -26.99 3.40
N ALA A 82 5.34 -26.55 2.45
CA ALA A 82 4.29 -25.56 2.69
C ALA A 82 2.96 -26.25 3.00
N LEU A 83 2.47 -26.09 4.24
CA LEU A 83 1.23 -26.70 4.70
C LEU A 83 0.03 -25.84 4.28
N PRO A 84 -0.95 -26.41 3.56
CA PRO A 84 -2.09 -25.65 3.09
C PRO A 84 -2.98 -25.18 4.25
N ALA A 85 -3.63 -24.03 4.05
CA ALA A 85 -4.56 -23.47 5.04
C ALA A 85 -5.76 -24.39 5.30
N ARG A 86 -6.14 -25.19 4.30
CA ARG A 86 -7.24 -26.14 4.35
C ARG A 86 -6.72 -27.53 3.97
N PRO A 87 -7.09 -28.60 4.69
CA PRO A 87 -6.57 -29.95 4.44
C PRO A 87 -6.93 -30.55 3.06
N ASP A 88 -7.94 -30.00 2.38
CA ASP A 88 -8.40 -30.44 1.06
C ASP A 88 -7.55 -29.89 -0.10
N ARG A 89 -6.52 -29.10 0.19
CA ARG A 89 -5.65 -28.50 -0.83
C ARG A 89 -4.32 -29.27 -0.94
N PRO A 90 -3.74 -29.35 -2.15
CA PRO A 90 -2.43 -29.98 -2.33
C PRO A 90 -1.34 -29.34 -1.47
N LEU A 91 -0.44 -30.17 -0.95
CA LEU A 91 0.77 -29.73 -0.27
C LEU A 91 1.80 -29.36 -1.32
N HIS A 92 2.53 -28.26 -1.10
CA HIS A 92 3.65 -27.87 -1.96
C HIS A 92 4.95 -28.31 -1.28
N LEU A 93 5.73 -29.11 -2.00
CA LEU A 93 7.00 -29.66 -1.57
C LEU A 93 8.08 -29.08 -2.48
N ALA A 94 9.09 -28.46 -1.90
CA ALA A 94 10.24 -27.94 -2.63
C ALA A 94 11.54 -28.44 -1.99
N TRP A 95 12.60 -28.50 -2.78
CA TRP A 95 13.94 -28.81 -2.29
C TRP A 95 14.99 -28.05 -3.09
N THR A 96 16.11 -27.78 -2.43
CA THR A 96 17.27 -27.14 -3.07
C THR A 96 18.41 -28.16 -3.15
N GLY A 97 18.84 -28.49 -4.37
CA GLY A 97 19.93 -29.43 -4.62
C GLY A 97 21.30 -28.88 -4.20
N GLY A 98 22.33 -29.73 -4.22
CA GLY A 98 23.71 -29.31 -3.96
C GLY A 98 24.27 -28.31 -4.97
N ASP A 99 23.66 -28.21 -6.16
CA ASP A 99 23.94 -27.22 -7.19
C ASP A 99 23.30 -25.84 -6.93
N GLY A 100 22.54 -25.71 -5.84
CA GLY A 100 21.80 -24.51 -5.48
C GLY A 100 20.52 -24.29 -6.29
N ARG A 101 20.12 -25.23 -7.16
CA ARG A 101 18.85 -25.14 -7.91
C ARG A 101 17.69 -25.63 -7.05
N SER A 102 16.60 -24.87 -7.09
CA SER A 102 15.35 -25.27 -6.44
C SER A 102 14.46 -26.05 -7.40
N HIS A 103 13.88 -27.12 -6.88
CA HIS A 103 12.91 -27.98 -7.54
C HIS A 103 11.65 -28.05 -6.69
N ASP A 104 10.49 -28.27 -7.30
CA ASP A 104 9.25 -28.43 -6.57
C ASP A 104 8.29 -29.44 -7.19
N THR A 105 7.36 -29.91 -6.36
CA THR A 105 6.27 -30.82 -6.71
C THR A 105 5.06 -30.53 -5.81
N TRP A 106 3.91 -31.03 -6.21
CA TRP A 106 2.67 -30.95 -5.42
C TRP A 106 2.24 -32.35 -5.04
N MET A 107 1.72 -32.50 -3.82
CA MET A 107 1.20 -33.76 -3.33
C MET A 107 -0.31 -33.64 -3.10
N ASP A 108 -1.06 -34.56 -3.69
CA ASP A 108 -2.49 -34.66 -3.49
C ASP A 108 -2.77 -35.09 -2.03
N PRO A 109 -3.66 -34.37 -1.32
CA PRO A 109 -3.83 -34.60 0.12
C PRO A 109 -4.65 -35.87 0.43
N ALA A 110 -5.41 -36.42 -0.52
CA ALA A 110 -6.20 -37.63 -0.30
C ALA A 110 -5.41 -38.90 -0.61
N THR A 111 -4.64 -38.88 -1.69
CA THR A 111 -3.90 -40.05 -2.22
C THR A 111 -2.44 -40.06 -1.79
N GLY A 112 -1.87 -38.91 -1.41
CA GLY A 112 -0.44 -38.80 -1.10
C GLY A 112 0.46 -39.07 -2.30
N ALA A 113 -0.13 -38.97 -3.51
CA ALA A 113 0.56 -39.08 -4.78
C ALA A 113 1.08 -37.72 -5.24
N GLU A 114 2.20 -37.73 -5.93
CA GLU A 114 2.66 -36.53 -6.62
C GLU A 114 1.72 -36.18 -7.77
N GLN A 115 1.47 -34.89 -7.92
CA GLN A 115 0.61 -34.34 -8.97
C GLN A 115 1.26 -33.09 -9.58
N ALA A 116 0.79 -32.75 -10.78
CA ALA A 116 1.11 -31.48 -11.38
C ALA A 116 0.60 -30.30 -10.51
N PRO A 117 1.20 -29.10 -10.66
CA PRO A 117 0.71 -27.90 -10.02
C PRO A 117 -0.80 -27.71 -10.27
N PRO A 118 -1.58 -27.28 -9.26
CA PRO A 118 -3.00 -27.03 -9.45
C PRO A 118 -3.22 -26.05 -10.61
N PRO A 119 -4.10 -26.36 -11.58
CA PRO A 119 -4.35 -25.47 -12.70
C PRO A 119 -4.89 -24.15 -12.16
N ARG A 120 -4.14 -23.07 -12.38
CA ARG A 120 -4.52 -21.70 -12.01
C ARG A 120 -4.18 -20.74 -13.13
N ARG A 121 -4.95 -19.67 -13.23
CA ARG A 121 -4.64 -18.55 -14.11
C ARG A 121 -3.46 -17.76 -13.51
N ALA A 122 -2.33 -17.72 -14.21
CA ALA A 122 -1.15 -16.96 -13.80
C ALA A 122 -1.43 -15.45 -13.81
N THR A 123 -1.61 -14.81 -12.66
CA THR A 123 -2.10 -13.42 -12.57
C THR A 123 -1.33 -12.63 -11.53
N GLU A 124 -1.23 -11.31 -11.73
CA GLU A 124 -0.83 -10.38 -10.66
C GLU A 124 -1.90 -10.30 -9.55
N GLY A 125 -3.14 -10.63 -9.85
CA GLY A 125 -4.23 -10.63 -8.88
C GLY A 125 -4.38 -9.28 -8.17
N GLY A 126 -4.65 -9.31 -6.87
CA GLY A 126 -4.66 -8.11 -6.05
C GLY A 126 -3.29 -7.45 -5.86
N ARG A 127 -2.17 -8.11 -6.22
CA ARG A 127 -0.83 -7.51 -6.14
C ARG A 127 -0.69 -6.35 -7.11
N HIS A 128 -1.40 -6.36 -8.24
CA HIS A 128 -1.47 -5.22 -9.16
C HIS A 128 -1.82 -3.92 -8.45
N PHE A 129 -2.87 -3.92 -7.60
CA PHE A 129 -3.31 -2.72 -6.88
C PHE A 129 -2.28 -2.25 -5.85
N MET A 130 -1.60 -3.19 -5.19
CA MET A 130 -0.47 -2.86 -4.31
C MET A 130 0.68 -2.24 -5.10
N SER A 131 1.17 -2.90 -6.16
CA SER A 131 2.28 -2.42 -6.97
C SER A 131 1.98 -1.06 -7.58
N PHE A 132 0.76 -0.82 -8.06
CA PHE A 132 0.33 0.50 -8.50
C PHE A 132 0.33 1.50 -7.34
N HIS A 133 -0.17 1.13 -6.16
CA HIS A 133 -0.23 2.02 -4.99
C HIS A 133 1.13 2.60 -4.59
N TYR A 134 2.19 1.78 -4.54
CA TYR A 134 3.52 2.25 -4.08
C TYR A 134 4.53 2.55 -5.20
N THR A 135 4.30 2.10 -6.44
CA THR A 135 5.23 2.37 -7.57
C THR A 135 4.57 2.93 -8.82
N LEU A 136 3.24 2.98 -8.91
CA LEU A 136 2.51 3.30 -10.13
C LEU A 136 2.88 2.40 -11.33
N HIS A 137 3.48 1.23 -11.11
CA HIS A 137 4.16 0.39 -12.12
C HIS A 137 5.31 1.10 -12.86
N GLY A 138 5.82 2.21 -12.32
CA GLY A 138 6.93 2.99 -12.86
C GLY A 138 8.30 2.63 -12.29
N GLY A 139 8.43 1.50 -11.58
CA GLY A 139 9.68 1.08 -10.93
C GLY A 139 10.20 2.11 -9.91
N LEU A 140 11.50 2.35 -9.93
CA LEU A 140 12.16 3.29 -9.01
C LEU A 140 11.66 4.74 -9.15
N PRO A 141 11.48 5.31 -10.37
CA PRO A 141 10.87 6.64 -10.53
C PRO A 141 9.50 6.76 -9.88
N GLY A 142 8.62 5.77 -10.09
CA GLY A 142 7.28 5.78 -9.53
C GLY A 142 7.28 5.62 -8.00
N TYR A 143 8.19 4.81 -7.46
CA TYR A 143 8.44 4.71 -6.03
C TYR A 143 8.79 6.05 -5.37
N TRP A 144 9.68 6.84 -5.97
CA TRP A 144 10.04 8.17 -5.46
C TRP A 144 8.90 9.18 -5.63
N LEU A 145 8.17 9.11 -6.75
CA LEU A 145 7.02 9.96 -7.01
C LEU A 145 5.91 9.76 -5.95
N VAL A 146 5.58 8.51 -5.62
CA VAL A 146 4.59 8.19 -4.58
C VAL A 146 5.06 8.69 -3.20
N GLY A 147 6.34 8.55 -2.88
CA GLY A 147 6.93 9.12 -1.66
C GLY A 147 6.77 10.64 -1.59
N ALA A 148 7.11 11.35 -2.67
CA ALA A 148 6.93 12.80 -2.74
C ALA A 148 5.45 13.22 -2.60
N ILE A 149 4.53 12.49 -3.24
CA ILE A 149 3.08 12.71 -3.11
C ILE A 149 2.62 12.49 -1.67
N SER A 150 3.12 11.47 -0.98
CA SER A 150 2.78 11.15 0.41
C SER A 150 3.27 12.26 1.37
N LEU A 151 4.47 12.82 1.11
CA LEU A 151 4.96 13.97 1.85
C LEU A 151 4.09 15.22 1.61
N CYS A 152 3.73 15.49 0.35
CA CYS A 152 2.81 16.58 0.02
C CYS A 152 1.44 16.39 0.67
N MET A 153 0.95 15.16 0.80
CA MET A 153 -0.28 14.84 1.54
C MET A 153 -0.15 15.22 3.01
N LEU A 154 0.94 14.86 3.71
CA LEU A 154 1.16 15.28 5.10
C LEU A 154 1.19 16.80 5.25
N VAL A 155 1.90 17.50 4.36
CA VAL A 155 1.91 18.97 4.33
C VAL A 155 0.50 19.54 4.09
N ALA A 156 -0.27 18.95 3.18
CA ALA A 156 -1.64 19.35 2.89
C ALA A 156 -2.59 19.11 4.08
N LEU A 157 -2.42 18.01 4.82
CA LEU A 157 -3.20 17.71 6.02
C LEU A 157 -2.91 18.73 7.15
N VAL A 158 -1.64 18.95 7.48
CA VAL A 158 -1.28 19.91 8.54
C VAL A 158 -1.69 21.33 8.16
N SER A 159 -1.40 21.76 6.93
CA SER A 159 -1.83 23.09 6.45
C SER A 159 -3.36 23.22 6.40
N GLY A 160 -4.08 22.16 6.05
CA GLY A 160 -5.55 22.13 6.06
C GLY A 160 -6.14 22.34 7.46
N VAL A 161 -5.58 21.66 8.47
CA VAL A 161 -5.96 21.85 9.88
C VAL A 161 -5.73 23.30 10.32
N VAL A 162 -4.58 23.89 9.97
CA VAL A 162 -4.26 25.29 10.32
C VAL A 162 -5.20 26.29 9.63
N VAL A 163 -5.61 26.02 8.39
CA VAL A 163 -6.53 26.88 7.64
C VAL A 163 -7.94 26.87 8.24
N HIS A 164 -8.35 25.74 8.80
CA HIS A 164 -9.72 25.46 9.22
C HIS A 164 -9.99 25.82 10.70
N LYS A 165 -10.05 27.12 11.02
CA LYS A 165 -10.27 27.67 12.39
C LYS A 165 -11.52 27.14 13.12
N ARG A 166 -12.55 26.67 12.40
CA ARG A 166 -13.85 26.21 12.95
C ARG A 166 -14.13 24.73 12.66
N ILE A 167 -13.08 23.90 12.69
CA ILE A 167 -13.14 22.48 12.30
C ILE A 167 -14.31 21.72 12.95
N PHE A 168 -14.57 21.95 14.24
CA PHE A 168 -15.67 21.31 14.97
C PHE A 168 -17.05 21.95 14.74
N LYS A 169 -17.14 23.27 14.52
CA LYS A 169 -18.42 23.96 14.34
C LYS A 169 -19.02 23.69 12.96
N ASP A 170 -18.16 23.68 11.93
CA ASP A 170 -18.61 23.49 10.55
C ASP A 170 -18.89 22.01 10.24
N PHE A 171 -18.31 21.08 11.01
CA PHE A 171 -18.58 19.63 10.93
C PHE A 171 -20.07 19.29 11.11
N PHE A 172 -20.77 19.98 12.03
CA PHE A 172 -22.19 19.75 12.29
C PHE A 172 -23.13 20.52 11.36
N THR A 173 -22.62 21.35 10.43
CA THR A 173 -23.44 22.18 9.56
C THR A 173 -23.35 21.74 8.10
N PHE A 174 -24.07 20.68 7.73
CA PHE A 174 -24.23 20.32 6.32
C PHE A 174 -25.38 21.09 5.67
N ARG A 175 -25.09 22.04 4.77
CA ARG A 175 -26.12 22.83 4.09
C ARG A 175 -26.46 22.25 2.73
N ARG A 176 -27.58 21.53 2.64
CA ARG A 176 -28.08 20.93 1.39
C ARG A 176 -28.48 21.98 0.34
N GLY A 177 -28.22 21.70 -0.94
CA GLY A 177 -28.76 22.46 -2.08
C GLY A 177 -28.13 23.85 -2.34
N LYS A 178 -26.96 24.16 -1.79
CA LYS A 178 -26.28 25.47 -1.92
C LYS A 178 -25.04 25.44 -2.83
N GLY A 179 -24.96 24.46 -3.74
CA GLY A 179 -23.91 24.35 -4.75
C GLY A 179 -22.50 24.28 -4.15
N GLN A 180 -21.63 25.25 -4.46
CA GLN A 180 -20.24 25.30 -3.98
C GLN A 180 -20.12 25.26 -2.46
N ARG A 181 -21.07 25.87 -1.73
CA ARG A 181 -21.05 25.84 -0.25
C ARG A 181 -21.33 24.43 0.28
N SER A 182 -22.25 23.70 -0.34
CA SER A 182 -22.51 22.29 0.02
C SER A 182 -21.30 21.39 -0.25
N TRP A 183 -20.57 21.65 -1.33
CA TRP A 183 -19.33 20.93 -1.63
C TRP A 183 -18.20 21.26 -0.64
N LEU A 184 -18.11 22.52 -0.20
CA LEU A 184 -17.17 22.91 0.85
C LEU A 184 -17.54 22.25 2.18
N ASP A 185 -18.82 22.24 2.55
CA ASP A 185 -19.30 21.56 3.76
C ASP A 185 -19.01 20.04 3.68
N ALA A 186 -19.21 19.41 2.51
CA ALA A 186 -18.89 18.00 2.29
C ALA A 186 -17.38 17.70 2.38
N HIS A 187 -16.55 18.57 1.81
CA HIS A 187 -15.09 18.49 1.92
C HIS A 187 -14.69 18.61 3.40
N ASN A 188 -15.16 19.63 4.11
CA ASN A 188 -14.84 19.80 5.52
C ASN A 188 -15.32 18.63 6.37
N ALA A 189 -16.55 18.15 6.19
CA ALA A 189 -17.09 17.03 6.96
C ALA A 189 -16.30 15.72 6.74
N THR A 190 -16.04 15.37 5.47
CA THR A 190 -15.27 14.15 5.16
C THR A 190 -13.81 14.26 5.56
N GLY A 191 -13.22 15.46 5.45
CA GLY A 191 -11.85 15.73 5.86
C GLY A 191 -11.66 15.57 7.37
N VAL A 192 -12.56 16.13 8.19
CA VAL A 192 -12.50 16.01 9.66
C VAL A 192 -12.74 14.57 10.11
N LEU A 193 -13.75 13.90 9.55
CA LEU A 193 -14.08 12.52 9.90
C LEU A 193 -12.92 11.57 9.64
N THR A 194 -12.24 11.74 8.51
CA THR A 194 -11.14 10.85 8.09
C THR A 194 -9.76 11.32 8.54
N LEU A 195 -9.64 12.50 9.19
CA LEU A 195 -8.36 13.12 9.50
C LEU A 195 -7.38 12.19 10.24
N PRO A 196 -7.77 11.49 11.34
CA PRO A 196 -6.84 10.61 12.03
C PRO A 196 -6.34 9.47 11.14
N PHE A 197 -7.23 8.89 10.34
CA PHE A 197 -6.90 7.83 9.39
C PHE A 197 -5.99 8.33 8.27
N LEU A 198 -6.28 9.49 7.68
CA LEU A 198 -5.46 10.09 6.62
C LEU A 198 -4.05 10.44 7.11
N PHE A 199 -3.94 10.95 8.34
CA PHE A 199 -2.64 11.25 8.94
C PHE A 199 -1.85 9.96 9.20
N MET A 200 -2.50 8.96 9.78
CA MET A 200 -1.91 7.65 10.04
C MET A 200 -1.45 6.99 8.73
N ILE A 201 -2.32 6.88 7.72
CA ILE A 201 -1.99 6.17 6.48
C ILE A 201 -0.93 6.91 5.65
N GLY A 202 -0.98 8.25 5.62
CA GLY A 202 0.02 9.07 4.94
C GLY A 202 1.40 9.00 5.59
N TYR A 203 1.45 9.02 6.93
CA TYR A 203 2.71 8.87 7.67
C TYR A 203 3.27 7.45 7.53
N THR A 204 2.44 6.44 7.77
CA THR A 204 2.87 5.04 7.72
C THR A 204 3.31 4.61 6.32
N GLY A 205 2.75 5.19 5.25
CA GLY A 205 3.20 4.94 3.88
C GLY A 205 4.62 5.43 3.59
N LEU A 206 5.01 6.59 4.12
CA LEU A 206 6.40 7.07 4.05
C LEU A 206 7.32 6.25 4.96
N ALA A 207 6.89 6.02 6.19
CA ALA A 207 7.65 5.29 7.19
C ALA A 207 7.88 3.81 6.82
N PHE A 208 7.05 3.25 5.93
CA PHE A 208 7.22 1.90 5.40
C PHE A 208 8.59 1.73 4.72
N PHE A 209 9.06 2.74 3.97
CA PHE A 209 10.34 2.71 3.26
C PHE A 209 11.36 3.70 3.84
N TYR A 210 11.37 3.82 5.17
CA TYR A 210 12.07 4.89 5.87
C TYR A 210 13.56 5.03 5.51
N THR A 211 14.33 3.93 5.48
CA THR A 211 15.76 3.97 5.12
C THR A 211 15.99 4.35 3.66
N SER A 212 15.06 4.00 2.76
CA SER A 212 15.18 4.30 1.34
C SER A 212 14.91 5.78 1.07
N TYR A 213 13.93 6.38 1.73
CA TYR A 213 13.64 7.82 1.59
C TYR A 213 14.59 8.71 2.39
N MET A 214 15.18 8.20 3.49
CA MET A 214 16.08 8.97 4.35
C MET A 214 17.24 8.08 4.85
N PRO A 215 18.24 7.80 4.02
CA PRO A 215 19.34 6.88 4.35
C PRO A 215 20.39 7.50 5.28
N TRP A 216 20.41 8.82 5.42
CA TRP A 216 21.49 9.55 6.09
C TRP A 216 21.72 9.18 7.56
N PRO A 217 20.68 8.96 8.39
CA PRO A 217 20.90 8.50 9.75
C PRO A 217 21.56 7.11 9.82
N LEU A 218 21.25 6.23 8.86
CA LEU A 218 21.90 4.92 8.76
C LEU A 218 23.37 5.09 8.37
N HIS A 219 23.65 5.90 7.34
CA HIS A 219 25.03 6.17 6.92
C HIS A 219 25.85 6.84 8.02
N ALA A 220 25.22 7.68 8.86
CA ALA A 220 25.82 8.33 10.01
C ALA A 220 26.47 7.35 11.01
N VAL A 221 25.82 6.21 11.21
CA VAL A 221 26.11 5.27 12.29
C VAL A 221 26.85 4.05 11.76
N TYR A 222 26.43 3.53 10.60
CA TYR A 222 26.94 2.28 10.02
C TYR A 222 27.87 2.47 8.82
N GLY A 223 28.04 3.69 8.29
CA GLY A 223 28.77 3.96 7.06
C GLY A 223 27.90 3.87 5.80
N GLY A 224 28.48 4.26 4.65
CA GLY A 224 27.82 4.26 3.34
C GLY A 224 28.24 3.11 2.42
N ASP A 225 28.92 2.09 2.94
CA ASP A 225 29.31 0.90 2.19
C ASP A 225 28.15 -0.08 2.00
N ASP A 226 28.27 -0.98 1.02
CA ASP A 226 27.25 -1.98 0.67
C ASP A 226 26.86 -2.90 1.86
N GLY A 227 27.72 -3.00 2.88
CA GLY A 227 27.49 -3.78 4.10
C GLY A 227 26.69 -3.06 5.19
N ALA A 228 26.52 -1.74 5.12
CA ALA A 228 25.96 -0.93 6.21
C ALA A 228 24.52 -1.33 6.55
N TYR A 229 23.67 -1.49 5.53
CA TYR A 229 22.27 -1.90 5.74
C TYR A 229 22.17 -3.30 6.36
N ARG A 230 23.07 -4.22 5.97
CA ARG A 230 23.10 -5.59 6.52
C ARG A 230 23.47 -5.58 8.00
N ARG A 231 24.48 -4.80 8.40
CA ARG A 231 24.88 -4.63 9.81
C ARG A 231 23.75 -4.03 10.64
N TYR A 232 23.11 -2.98 10.11
CA TYR A 232 21.95 -2.34 10.73
C TYR A 232 20.80 -3.33 10.98
N GLN A 233 20.42 -4.11 9.97
CA GLN A 233 19.35 -5.10 10.10
C GLN A 233 19.72 -6.24 11.05
N ALA A 234 20.97 -6.69 11.04
CA ALA A 234 21.45 -7.74 11.93
C ALA A 234 21.36 -7.34 13.42
N GLU A 235 21.59 -6.06 13.74
CA GLU A 235 21.46 -5.54 15.10
C GLU A 235 19.99 -5.32 15.52
N LEU A 236 19.10 -5.02 14.57
CA LEU A 236 17.66 -4.90 14.82
C LEU A 236 16.94 -6.25 15.00
N ALA A 237 17.37 -7.26 14.25
CA ALA A 237 16.74 -8.57 14.21
C ALA A 237 17.17 -9.45 15.41
N PRO A 238 16.30 -10.36 15.89
CA PRO A 238 16.72 -11.40 16.81
C PRO A 238 17.86 -12.23 16.21
N ALA A 239 18.87 -12.57 17.02
CA ALA A 239 20.04 -13.31 16.56
C ALA A 239 19.63 -14.57 15.77
N PRO A 240 20.17 -14.79 14.56
CA PRO A 240 19.99 -16.06 13.86
C PRO A 240 20.57 -17.18 14.73
N PRO A 241 19.97 -18.38 14.70
CA PRO A 241 20.52 -19.51 15.45
C PRO A 241 21.90 -19.83 14.90
N ASP A 242 22.81 -20.27 15.77
CA ASP A 242 24.11 -20.78 15.35
C ASP A 242 23.91 -21.87 14.31
N ALA A 243 24.41 -21.62 13.10
CA ALA A 243 24.54 -22.66 12.09
C ALA A 243 25.58 -23.65 12.62
N ALA A 244 25.13 -24.69 13.33
CA ALA A 244 26.01 -25.80 13.64
C ALA A 244 26.50 -26.33 12.29
N GLY A 245 27.83 -26.36 12.09
CA GLY A 245 28.44 -26.89 10.87
C GLY A 245 27.98 -28.32 10.66
N ALA A 246 26.97 -28.50 9.80
CA ALA A 246 26.44 -29.80 9.45
C ALA A 246 27.58 -30.60 8.82
N ARG A 247 27.84 -31.80 9.35
CA ARG A 247 28.86 -32.69 8.81
C ARG A 247 28.20 -33.78 7.99
N PRO A 248 28.81 -34.22 6.88
CA PRO A 248 28.38 -35.42 6.19
C PRO A 248 28.32 -36.59 7.19
N GLY A 249 27.16 -37.22 7.30
CA GLY A 249 26.87 -38.30 8.24
C GLY A 249 25.42 -38.77 8.11
N GLN A 250 25.10 -39.96 8.59
CA GLN A 250 23.72 -40.48 8.63
C GLN A 250 23.14 -40.24 10.03
N GLY A 251 22.42 -39.14 10.19
CA GLY A 251 21.60 -38.87 11.37
C GLY A 251 20.23 -39.53 11.24
N ALA A 252 19.75 -40.19 12.29
CA ALA A 252 18.36 -40.63 12.38
C ALA A 252 17.45 -39.39 12.46
N GLY A 253 16.78 -39.02 11.38
CA GLY A 253 15.83 -37.90 11.38
C GLY A 253 14.58 -38.26 12.17
N GLN A 254 14.15 -37.39 13.10
CA GLN A 254 12.86 -37.57 13.76
C GLN A 254 11.71 -37.39 12.76
N ALA A 255 10.59 -38.08 13.04
CA ALA A 255 9.34 -37.81 12.36
C ALA A 255 8.96 -36.34 12.53
N LEU A 256 8.66 -35.66 11.42
CA LEU A 256 8.39 -34.22 11.43
C LEU A 256 7.10 -33.88 12.18
N TYR A 257 6.07 -34.73 12.12
CA TYR A 257 4.76 -34.45 12.70
C TYR A 257 4.79 -34.20 14.23
N PRO A 258 5.46 -35.04 15.06
CA PRO A 258 5.70 -34.72 16.48
C PRO A 258 6.34 -33.34 16.72
N LEU A 259 7.28 -32.92 15.88
CA LEU A 259 7.90 -31.59 15.99
C LEU A 259 6.89 -30.47 15.70
N LEU A 260 5.94 -30.68 14.78
CA LEU A 260 4.86 -29.72 14.52
C LEU A 260 3.92 -29.58 15.71
N LEU A 261 3.54 -30.69 16.33
CA LEU A 261 2.71 -30.67 17.55
C LEU A 261 3.43 -29.96 18.70
N ARG A 262 4.74 -30.24 18.87
CA ARG A 262 5.56 -29.56 19.88
C ARG A 262 5.71 -28.07 19.59
N ALA A 263 5.92 -27.68 18.33
CA ALA A 263 5.97 -26.27 17.94
C ALA A 263 4.66 -25.56 18.27
N ARG A 264 3.52 -26.17 17.92
CA ARG A 264 2.18 -25.65 18.28
C ARG A 264 2.00 -25.50 19.78
N ALA A 265 2.44 -26.49 20.58
CA ALA A 265 2.36 -26.42 22.03
C ALA A 265 3.21 -25.26 22.62
N LEU A 266 4.36 -24.96 22.00
CA LEU A 266 5.26 -23.89 22.44
C LEU A 266 4.79 -22.49 22.01
N THR A 267 4.16 -22.36 20.84
CA THR A 267 3.86 -21.05 20.23
C THR A 267 2.38 -20.71 20.13
N GLY A 268 1.51 -21.70 20.28
CA GLY A 268 0.06 -21.59 20.08
C GLY A 268 -0.38 -21.56 18.61
N GLN A 269 0.55 -21.55 17.65
CA GLN A 269 0.24 -21.48 16.21
C GLN A 269 0.41 -22.83 15.51
N ASP A 270 -0.51 -23.15 14.59
CA ASP A 270 -0.34 -24.28 13.66
C ASP A 270 0.83 -24.02 12.70
N ALA A 271 1.53 -25.06 12.25
CA ALA A 271 2.59 -24.90 11.26
C ALA A 271 2.04 -24.43 9.90
N ALA A 272 2.64 -23.39 9.33
CA ALA A 272 2.41 -22.98 7.94
C ALA A 272 3.51 -23.50 7.00
N HIS A 273 4.74 -23.57 7.49
CA HIS A 273 5.89 -23.96 6.70
C HIS A 273 6.89 -24.73 7.54
N VAL A 274 7.53 -25.74 6.95
CA VAL A 274 8.57 -26.55 7.59
C VAL A 274 9.77 -26.58 6.67
N THR A 275 10.91 -26.16 7.17
CA THR A 275 12.19 -26.24 6.45
C THR A 275 13.10 -27.21 7.16
N VAL A 276 13.67 -28.18 6.44
CA VAL A 276 14.66 -29.13 6.95
C VAL A 276 15.99 -28.80 6.29
N GLU A 277 16.94 -28.28 7.07
CA GLU A 277 18.27 -27.94 6.58
C GLU A 277 19.18 -29.18 6.66
N HIS A 278 19.87 -29.49 5.56
CA HIS A 278 20.73 -30.66 5.39
C HIS A 278 20.06 -31.97 5.87
N PRO A 279 18.93 -32.37 5.27
CA PRO A 279 18.21 -33.60 5.62
C PRO A 279 19.15 -34.81 5.71
N GLY A 280 18.96 -35.61 6.77
CA GLY A 280 19.75 -36.82 7.00
C GLY A 280 21.19 -36.59 7.50
N ALA A 281 21.70 -35.35 7.49
CA ALA A 281 23.04 -35.04 7.96
C ALA A 281 23.14 -34.95 9.50
N THR A 282 24.33 -35.22 10.05
CA THR A 282 24.61 -34.98 11.47
C THR A 282 24.62 -33.47 11.74
N GLY A 283 23.75 -33.03 12.65
CA GLY A 283 23.54 -31.60 12.92
C GLY A 283 22.46 -30.94 12.07
N SER A 284 21.67 -31.71 11.31
CA SER A 284 20.49 -31.24 10.60
C SER A 284 19.52 -30.51 11.54
N VAL A 285 18.82 -29.51 10.98
CA VAL A 285 17.96 -28.61 11.75
C VAL A 285 16.58 -28.56 11.12
N VAL A 286 15.53 -28.71 11.93
CA VAL A 286 14.13 -28.55 11.50
C VAL A 286 13.62 -27.20 11.98
N ARG A 287 13.24 -26.34 11.04
CA ARG A 287 12.64 -25.04 11.30
C ARG A 287 11.15 -25.09 11.01
N VAL A 288 10.34 -24.88 12.04
CA VAL A 288 8.88 -24.80 11.92
C VAL A 288 8.47 -23.34 12.02
N LEU A 289 7.83 -22.82 10.97
CA LEU A 289 7.22 -21.50 10.95
C LEU A 289 5.72 -21.64 11.21
N GLY A 290 5.24 -20.93 12.22
CA GLY A 290 3.84 -20.85 12.58
C GLY A 290 3.04 -20.05 11.56
N ARG A 291 1.79 -20.46 11.38
CA ARG A 291 0.79 -19.74 10.63
C ARG A 291 0.41 -18.52 11.45
N LYS A 292 0.66 -17.33 10.87
CA LYS A 292 0.14 -16.08 11.44
C LYS A 292 -1.37 -16.24 11.59
N ASP A 293 -1.86 -16.17 12.84
CA ASP A 293 -3.26 -16.44 13.15
C ASP A 293 -4.19 -15.62 12.25
N ALA A 294 -4.96 -16.33 11.43
CA ALA A 294 -6.08 -15.77 10.67
C ALA A 294 -7.39 -15.86 11.47
N GLY A 295 -7.30 -15.94 12.81
CA GLY A 295 -8.45 -15.92 13.71
C GLY A 295 -9.27 -14.62 13.55
N PRO A 296 -10.42 -14.50 14.23
CA PRO A 296 -11.36 -13.38 14.03
C PRO A 296 -10.73 -11.99 14.22
N ALA A 297 -9.64 -11.88 14.99
CA ALA A 297 -8.92 -10.64 15.24
C ALA A 297 -7.40 -10.88 15.48
N PRO A 298 -6.56 -10.99 14.43
CA PRO A 298 -5.10 -10.94 14.57
C PRO A 298 -4.67 -9.70 15.36
N ARG A 299 -3.75 -9.84 16.32
CA ARG A 299 -3.25 -8.70 17.09
C ARG A 299 -2.23 -7.91 16.25
N LEU A 300 -2.05 -6.63 16.58
CA LEU A 300 -1.19 -5.70 15.83
C LEU A 300 0.27 -6.15 15.72
N LEU A 301 0.77 -6.94 16.68
CA LEU A 301 2.15 -7.40 16.76
C LEU A 301 2.24 -8.94 16.79
N THR A 302 1.26 -9.64 16.20
CA THR A 302 1.37 -11.09 16.04
C THR A 302 2.19 -11.40 14.81
N HIS A 303 3.34 -12.03 15.01
CA HIS A 303 4.21 -12.52 13.94
C HIS A 303 4.01 -14.02 13.70
N ALA A 304 4.51 -14.51 12.58
CA ALA A 304 4.68 -15.95 12.38
C ALA A 304 5.72 -16.42 13.39
N SER A 305 5.32 -17.32 14.29
CA SER A 305 6.26 -17.92 15.25
C SER A 305 7.31 -18.75 14.52
N ARG A 306 8.47 -18.95 15.14
CA ARG A 306 9.54 -19.76 14.59
C ARG A 306 10.11 -20.64 15.68
N VAL A 307 10.06 -21.96 15.48
CA VAL A 307 10.70 -22.93 16.38
C VAL A 307 11.77 -23.68 15.59
N VAL A 308 12.96 -23.76 16.16
CA VAL A 308 14.10 -24.44 15.56
C VAL A 308 14.44 -25.65 16.43
N PHE A 309 14.43 -26.83 15.84
CA PHE A 309 14.75 -28.10 16.49
C PHE A 309 16.02 -28.69 15.91
N ASP A 310 16.78 -29.37 16.75
CA ASP A 310 17.76 -30.35 16.31
C ASP A 310 17.05 -31.56 15.70
N ALA A 311 17.37 -31.93 14.46
CA ALA A 311 16.62 -32.95 13.72
C ALA A 311 16.79 -34.38 14.27
N GLY A 312 17.93 -34.68 14.94
CA GLY A 312 18.21 -36.00 15.49
C GLY A 312 17.63 -36.20 16.89
N SER A 313 17.90 -35.25 17.79
CA SER A 313 17.45 -35.30 19.19
C SER A 313 16.04 -34.74 19.41
N GLY A 314 15.52 -33.92 18.49
CA GLY A 314 14.26 -33.19 18.66
C GLY A 314 14.34 -32.11 19.74
N ALA A 315 15.55 -31.78 20.22
CA ALA A 315 15.78 -30.74 21.20
C ALA A 315 15.48 -29.36 20.61
N VAL A 316 14.84 -28.50 21.40
CA VAL A 316 14.52 -27.13 20.99
C VAL A 316 15.80 -26.30 21.08
N ARG A 317 16.25 -25.75 19.94
CA ARG A 317 17.40 -24.84 19.86
C ARG A 317 17.00 -23.38 20.01
N GLN A 318 15.88 -23.00 19.40
CA GLN A 318 15.39 -21.62 19.43
C GLN A 318 13.87 -21.60 19.39
N VAL A 319 13.26 -20.72 20.19
CA VAL A 319 11.85 -20.39 20.12
C VAL A 319 11.74 -18.88 19.93
N VAL A 320 11.18 -18.47 18.80
CA VAL A 320 10.64 -17.13 18.60
C VAL A 320 9.13 -17.24 18.72
N PRO A 321 8.54 -16.74 19.81
CA PRO A 321 7.11 -16.83 20.03
C PRO A 321 6.35 -16.00 19.01
N ALA A 322 5.06 -16.29 18.83
CA ALA A 322 4.15 -15.48 18.02
C ALA A 322 3.93 -14.07 18.59
N PHE A 323 4.20 -13.91 19.89
CA PHE A 323 3.99 -12.71 20.67
C PHE A 323 5.13 -12.54 21.68
N GLU A 324 5.78 -11.39 21.67
CA GLU A 324 6.76 -11.01 22.68
C GLU A 324 6.09 -10.21 23.80
N ALA A 325 6.35 -10.57 25.06
CA ALA A 325 5.73 -9.91 26.22
C ALA A 325 6.26 -8.49 26.48
N ARG A 326 7.43 -8.12 25.93
CA ARG A 326 8.06 -6.82 26.14
C ARG A 326 8.11 -6.05 24.83
N MET A 327 7.71 -4.77 24.89
CA MET A 327 7.89 -3.86 23.77
C MET A 327 9.37 -3.54 23.59
N ALA A 328 9.89 -3.90 22.42
CA ALA A 328 11.22 -3.52 21.95
C ALA A 328 11.10 -2.59 20.72
N ALA A 329 12.15 -1.84 20.42
CA ALA A 329 12.12 -0.82 19.38
C ALA A 329 11.84 -1.36 17.96
N HIS A 330 12.27 -2.58 17.64
CA HIS A 330 11.95 -3.20 16.34
C HIS A 330 10.42 -3.38 16.14
N HIS A 331 9.65 -3.45 17.24
CA HIS A 331 8.19 -3.51 17.17
C HIS A 331 7.56 -2.20 16.69
N VAL A 332 8.24 -1.05 16.80
CA VAL A 332 7.70 0.24 16.31
C VAL A 332 7.53 0.19 14.80
N HIS A 333 8.57 -0.26 14.09
CA HIS A 333 8.50 -0.42 12.64
C HIS A 333 7.48 -1.50 12.25
N ALA A 334 7.48 -2.64 12.94
CA ALA A 334 6.49 -3.70 12.72
C ALA A 334 5.04 -3.22 12.92
N ALA A 335 4.79 -2.37 13.93
CA ALA A 335 3.49 -1.76 14.15
C ALA A 335 3.10 -0.83 13.00
N ILE A 336 4.03 0.03 12.54
CA ILE A 336 3.83 0.91 11.38
C ILE A 336 3.48 0.11 10.13
N GLU A 337 4.23 -0.96 9.84
CA GLU A 337 3.96 -1.82 8.70
C GLU A 337 2.57 -2.47 8.81
N THR A 338 2.22 -2.99 9.98
CA THR A 338 0.96 -3.69 10.21
C THR A 338 -0.22 -2.72 10.15
N LEU A 339 -0.07 -1.50 10.68
CA LEU A 339 -1.03 -0.42 10.56
C LEU A 339 -1.25 -0.01 9.11
N HIS A 340 -0.19 0.06 8.29
CA HIS A 340 -0.32 0.45 6.89
C HIS A 340 -1.00 -0.64 6.04
N LYS A 341 -0.59 -1.90 6.23
CA LYS A 341 -1.11 -3.06 5.48
C LYS A 341 -2.50 -3.52 5.91
N ALA A 342 -2.98 -3.05 7.08
CA ALA A 342 -4.20 -3.54 7.72
C ALA A 342 -4.18 -5.05 8.02
N ASP A 343 -3.01 -5.58 8.37
CA ASP A 343 -2.77 -7.00 8.68
C ASP A 343 -3.08 -7.35 10.15
N PHE A 344 -4.12 -6.73 10.72
CA PHE A 344 -4.58 -6.91 12.10
C PHE A 344 -6.11 -6.74 12.21
N GLY A 345 -6.71 -7.18 13.31
CA GLY A 345 -8.13 -7.03 13.64
C GLY A 345 -9.13 -7.67 12.68
N GLY A 346 -8.65 -8.53 11.77
CA GLY A 346 -9.46 -9.39 10.92
C GLY A 346 -10.30 -8.62 9.91
N TRP A 347 -11.45 -9.19 9.55
CA TRP A 347 -12.32 -8.62 8.51
C TRP A 347 -12.93 -7.28 8.90
N THR A 348 -13.19 -7.05 10.19
CA THR A 348 -13.75 -5.79 10.69
C THR A 348 -12.82 -4.62 10.39
N ILE A 349 -11.54 -4.76 10.71
CA ILE A 349 -10.53 -3.72 10.41
C ILE A 349 -10.34 -3.57 8.90
N LYS A 350 -10.34 -4.66 8.12
CA LYS A 350 -10.26 -4.56 6.65
C LYS A 350 -11.40 -3.72 6.08
N TRP A 351 -12.64 -3.94 6.52
CA TRP A 351 -13.78 -3.13 6.08
C TRP A 351 -13.72 -1.69 6.60
N LEU A 352 -13.27 -1.46 7.84
CA LEU A 352 -13.07 -0.10 8.36
C LEU A 352 -12.04 0.68 7.54
N TYR A 353 -10.90 0.05 7.23
CA TYR A 353 -9.88 0.61 6.35
C TYR A 353 -10.41 0.85 4.94
N PHE A 354 -11.23 -0.07 4.43
CA PHE A 354 -11.85 0.06 3.13
C PHE A 354 -12.76 1.30 3.04
N PHE A 355 -13.68 1.46 3.99
CA PHE A 355 -14.58 2.61 4.00
C PHE A 355 -13.84 3.92 4.32
N SER A 356 -12.85 3.89 5.21
CA SER A 356 -12.02 5.06 5.52
C SER A 356 -11.17 5.48 4.32
N GLY A 357 -10.62 4.51 3.59
CA GLY A 357 -9.88 4.72 2.33
C GLY A 357 -10.77 5.32 1.24
N LEU A 358 -11.98 4.77 1.05
CA LEU A 358 -12.95 5.30 0.09
C LEU A 358 -13.40 6.73 0.46
N ALA A 359 -13.65 7.00 1.74
CA ALA A 359 -13.96 8.33 2.24
C ALA A 359 -12.79 9.30 2.05
N GLY A 360 -11.55 8.83 2.24
CA GLY A 360 -10.33 9.58 1.94
C GLY A 360 -10.17 9.92 0.46
N THR A 361 -10.40 8.95 -0.43
CA THR A 361 -10.43 9.17 -1.89
C THR A 361 -11.51 10.19 -2.25
N ALA A 362 -12.72 10.06 -1.71
CA ALA A 362 -13.81 11.02 -1.92
C ALA A 362 -13.45 12.42 -1.41
N MET A 363 -12.75 12.51 -0.28
CA MET A 363 -12.24 13.76 0.27
C MET A 363 -11.28 14.44 -0.72
N VAL A 364 -10.23 13.77 -1.17
CA VAL A 364 -9.27 14.33 -2.14
C VAL A 364 -9.98 14.75 -3.43
N ALA A 365 -10.86 13.89 -3.93
CA ALA A 365 -11.70 14.14 -5.08
C ALA A 365 -12.58 15.40 -4.95
N THR A 366 -13.23 15.60 -3.80
CA THR A 366 -14.04 16.81 -3.58
C THR A 366 -13.18 18.08 -3.64
N GLY A 367 -11.92 18.01 -3.19
CA GLY A 367 -10.97 19.12 -3.28
C GLY A 367 -10.64 19.51 -4.72
N THR A 368 -10.32 18.53 -5.58
CA THR A 368 -10.01 18.77 -7.00
C THR A 368 -11.25 19.24 -7.80
N LEU A 369 -12.44 18.73 -7.45
CA LEU A 369 -13.72 19.16 -8.02
C LEU A 369 -14.08 20.60 -7.60
N LEU A 370 -13.88 20.95 -6.33
CA LEU A 370 -14.12 22.31 -5.81
C LEU A 370 -13.29 23.36 -6.56
N PHE A 371 -12.04 23.04 -6.88
CA PHE A 371 -11.18 23.90 -7.68
C PHE A 371 -11.80 24.17 -9.06
N ALA A 372 -12.18 23.12 -9.79
CA ALA A 372 -12.80 23.24 -11.11
C ALA A 372 -14.13 24.02 -11.06
N LEU A 373 -15.00 23.71 -10.08
CA LEU A 373 -16.29 24.40 -9.90
C LEU A 373 -16.12 25.89 -9.60
N LYS A 374 -15.11 26.27 -8.81
CA LYS A 374 -14.80 27.66 -8.51
C LYS A 374 -14.34 28.39 -9.78
N ARG A 375 -13.47 27.77 -10.58
CA ARG A 375 -12.94 28.34 -11.83
C ARG A 375 -13.98 28.42 -12.95
N ARG A 376 -14.95 27.51 -13.00
CA ARG A 376 -16.13 27.62 -13.90
C ARG A 376 -16.98 28.85 -13.61
N LYS A 377 -17.22 29.16 -12.32
CA LYS A 377 -18.04 30.32 -11.92
C LYS A 377 -17.30 31.65 -12.09
N LYS A 378 -15.99 31.65 -11.86
CA LYS A 378 -15.15 32.83 -11.97
C LYS A 378 -13.78 32.44 -12.54
N SER A 379 -13.65 32.60 -13.85
CA SER A 379 -12.35 32.50 -14.52
C SER A 379 -11.46 33.65 -14.06
N GLU A 380 -10.22 33.34 -13.68
CA GLU A 380 -9.22 34.36 -13.34
C GLU A 380 -8.29 34.69 -14.52
N HIS A 381 -8.54 34.12 -15.71
CA HIS A 381 -7.70 34.30 -16.92
C HIS A 381 -6.21 34.07 -16.66
N GLU A 382 -5.88 33.16 -15.74
CA GLU A 382 -4.52 32.90 -15.22
C GLU A 382 -3.52 32.51 -16.32
N PHE A 383 -4.01 31.96 -17.44
CA PHE A 383 -3.22 31.48 -18.57
C PHE A 383 -3.55 32.22 -19.88
N GLY A 384 -4.11 33.44 -19.79
CA GLY A 384 -4.49 34.23 -20.97
C GLY A 384 -5.46 33.46 -21.89
N ALA A 385 -5.18 33.47 -23.19
CA ALA A 385 -5.99 32.78 -24.21
C ALA A 385 -6.05 31.25 -24.03
N ALA A 386 -5.09 30.64 -23.32
CA ALA A 386 -5.08 29.19 -23.07
C ALA A 386 -5.98 28.76 -21.90
N THR A 387 -6.50 29.70 -21.10
CA THR A 387 -7.22 29.40 -19.84
C THR A 387 -8.36 28.40 -20.01
N ALA A 388 -9.18 28.55 -21.06
CA ALA A 388 -10.30 27.64 -21.31
C ALA A 388 -9.83 26.20 -21.60
N ARG A 389 -8.75 26.05 -22.39
CA ARG A 389 -8.16 24.73 -22.70
C ARG A 389 -7.56 24.08 -21.45
N VAL A 390 -6.88 24.85 -20.60
CA VAL A 390 -6.30 24.36 -19.34
C VAL A 390 -7.40 23.88 -18.38
N TYR A 391 -8.47 24.66 -18.21
CA TYR A 391 -9.58 24.27 -17.35
C TYR A 391 -10.31 23.03 -17.87
N HIS A 392 -10.48 22.90 -19.19
CA HIS A 392 -11.00 21.69 -19.80
C HIS A 392 -10.10 20.47 -19.52
N GLY A 393 -8.77 20.64 -19.62
CA GLY A 393 -7.80 19.61 -19.26
C GLY A 393 -7.89 19.18 -17.79
N VAL A 394 -7.99 20.14 -16.87
CA VAL A 394 -8.19 19.89 -15.42
C VAL A 394 -9.45 19.08 -15.17
N GLU A 395 -10.53 19.38 -15.89
CA GLU A 395 -11.80 18.66 -15.74
C GLU A 395 -11.77 17.26 -16.35
N ALA A 396 -11.10 17.07 -17.48
CA ALA A 396 -10.85 15.76 -18.04
C ALA A 396 -9.98 14.89 -17.10
N LEU A 397 -8.96 15.49 -16.47
CA LEU A 397 -8.15 14.84 -15.45
C LEU A 397 -8.97 14.47 -14.21
N ASN A 398 -9.88 15.33 -13.76
CA ASN A 398 -10.81 14.98 -12.67
C ASN A 398 -11.67 13.77 -13.02
N VAL A 399 -12.23 13.70 -14.23
CA VAL A 399 -13.01 12.54 -14.68
C VAL A 399 -12.14 11.28 -14.68
N ALA A 400 -10.95 11.34 -15.30
CA ALA A 400 -10.06 10.19 -15.43
C ALA A 400 -9.49 9.70 -14.09
N ALA A 401 -9.13 10.61 -13.18
CA ALA A 401 -8.56 10.30 -11.87
C ALA A 401 -9.58 9.71 -10.89
N LEU A 402 -10.89 9.85 -11.16
CA LEU A 402 -11.95 9.31 -10.31
C LEU A 402 -12.74 8.19 -11.00
N ALA A 403 -13.55 8.54 -12.01
CA ALA A 403 -14.38 7.58 -12.71
C ALA A 403 -13.52 6.67 -13.59
N GLY A 404 -12.48 7.23 -14.22
CA GLY A 404 -11.57 6.49 -15.08
C GLY A 404 -10.77 5.40 -14.37
N ILE A 405 -10.23 5.69 -13.19
CA ILE A 405 -9.46 4.70 -12.42
C ILE A 405 -10.36 3.58 -11.87
N ALA A 406 -11.60 3.89 -11.47
CA ALA A 406 -12.59 2.89 -11.08
C ALA A 406 -12.98 2.00 -12.28
N LEU A 407 -13.19 2.61 -13.45
CA LEU A 407 -13.44 1.90 -14.70
C LEU A 407 -12.27 1.00 -15.09
N ALA A 408 -11.03 1.49 -15.01
CA ALA A 408 -9.83 0.71 -15.29
C ALA A 408 -9.71 -0.49 -14.34
N SER A 409 -10.03 -0.31 -13.06
CA SER A 409 -10.00 -1.37 -12.05
C SER A 409 -10.98 -2.50 -12.35
N ILE A 410 -12.19 -2.20 -12.85
CA ILE A 410 -13.12 -3.27 -13.27
C ILE A 410 -12.70 -3.90 -14.61
N VAL A 411 -12.14 -3.12 -15.55
CA VAL A 411 -11.58 -3.67 -16.81
C VAL A 411 -10.43 -4.65 -16.53
N TYR A 412 -9.61 -4.41 -15.51
CA TYR A 412 -8.57 -5.35 -15.06
C TYR A 412 -9.15 -6.74 -14.70
N LEU A 413 -10.28 -6.77 -13.98
CA LEU A 413 -10.96 -8.03 -13.63
C LEU A 413 -11.58 -8.71 -14.85
N TYR A 414 -12.10 -7.93 -15.81
CA TYR A 414 -12.58 -8.47 -17.09
C TYR A 414 -11.44 -9.06 -17.92
N ALA A 415 -10.31 -8.37 -18.01
CA ALA A 415 -9.14 -8.81 -18.75
C ALA A 415 -8.68 -10.19 -18.27
N ASN A 416 -8.68 -10.42 -16.95
CA ASN A 416 -8.35 -11.73 -16.40
C ASN A 416 -9.28 -12.88 -16.85
N ARG A 417 -10.56 -12.60 -17.13
CA ARG A 417 -11.52 -13.59 -17.65
C ARG A 417 -11.48 -13.75 -19.16
N LEU A 418 -11.17 -12.70 -19.91
CA LEU A 418 -11.19 -12.68 -21.37
C LEU A 418 -9.85 -13.08 -22.00
N ILE A 419 -8.73 -12.83 -21.32
CA ILE A 419 -7.41 -13.23 -21.82
C ILE A 419 -7.25 -14.75 -21.69
N PRO A 420 -6.87 -15.46 -22.77
CA PRO A 420 -6.68 -16.90 -22.75
C PRO A 420 -5.72 -17.35 -21.63
N PRO A 421 -6.02 -18.46 -20.92
CA PRO A 421 -5.20 -18.90 -19.79
C PRO A 421 -3.78 -19.33 -20.18
N GLY A 422 -3.57 -19.79 -21.43
CA GLY A 422 -2.26 -20.20 -21.93
C GLY A 422 -1.44 -19.10 -22.60
N LEU A 423 -1.91 -17.84 -22.62
CA LEU A 423 -1.16 -16.74 -23.23
C LEU A 423 0.10 -16.45 -22.40
N ALA A 424 1.27 -16.49 -23.04
CA ALA A 424 2.53 -16.14 -22.39
C ALA A 424 2.50 -14.68 -21.90
N GLY A 425 2.89 -14.45 -20.63
CA GLY A 425 2.88 -13.14 -20.01
C GLY A 425 1.48 -12.53 -19.83
N ARG A 426 0.43 -13.37 -19.67
CA ARG A 426 -0.97 -12.90 -19.52
C ARG A 426 -1.13 -11.88 -18.40
N GLU A 427 -0.40 -12.03 -17.29
CA GLU A 427 -0.43 -11.12 -16.15
C GLU A 427 0.00 -9.70 -16.54
N THR A 428 0.96 -9.57 -17.46
CA THR A 428 1.36 -8.27 -18.00
C THR A 428 0.28 -7.70 -18.92
N TRP A 429 -0.41 -8.53 -19.70
CA TRP A 429 -1.53 -8.11 -20.53
C TRP A 429 -2.73 -7.62 -19.71
N GLU A 430 -3.01 -8.22 -18.56
CA GLU A 430 -4.02 -7.72 -17.60
C GLU A 430 -3.68 -6.27 -17.17
N ILE A 431 -2.41 -6.01 -16.83
CA ILE A 431 -1.94 -4.66 -16.44
C ILE A 431 -2.03 -3.69 -17.62
N ARG A 432 -1.67 -4.11 -18.84
CA ARG A 432 -1.79 -3.28 -20.05
C ARG A 432 -3.25 -2.91 -20.33
N ALA A 433 -4.19 -3.83 -20.12
CA ALA A 433 -5.61 -3.56 -20.27
C ALA A 433 -6.09 -2.50 -19.27
N PHE A 434 -5.62 -2.55 -18.01
CA PHE A 434 -5.87 -1.52 -17.01
C PHE A 434 -5.38 -0.14 -17.46
N PHE A 435 -4.11 -0.02 -17.85
CA PHE A 435 -3.55 1.26 -18.30
C PHE A 435 -4.19 1.77 -19.60
N GLY A 436 -4.48 0.86 -20.54
CA GLY A 436 -5.20 1.17 -21.77
C GLY A 436 -6.59 1.74 -21.48
N ALA A 437 -7.37 1.09 -20.60
CA ALA A 437 -8.68 1.60 -20.19
C ALA A 437 -8.58 2.96 -19.49
N TRP A 438 -7.56 3.17 -18.66
CA TRP A 438 -7.37 4.44 -17.97
C TRP A 438 -7.00 5.58 -18.94
N ALA A 439 -6.10 5.32 -19.89
CA ALA A 439 -5.72 6.27 -20.95
C ALA A 439 -6.90 6.58 -21.89
N LEU A 440 -7.66 5.56 -22.30
CA LEU A 440 -8.88 5.73 -23.10
C LEU A 440 -9.94 6.53 -22.35
N SER A 441 -10.06 6.35 -21.04
CA SER A 441 -10.92 7.16 -20.20
C SER A 441 -10.51 8.64 -20.24
N LEU A 442 -9.21 8.96 -20.14
CA LEU A 442 -8.75 10.35 -20.24
C LEU A 442 -9.04 10.94 -21.63
N ALA A 443 -8.74 10.20 -22.69
CA ALA A 443 -9.05 10.61 -24.07
C ALA A 443 -10.54 10.85 -24.28
N HIS A 444 -11.39 9.95 -23.76
CA HIS A 444 -12.85 10.08 -23.79
C HIS A 444 -13.33 11.34 -23.06
N ALA A 445 -12.80 11.61 -21.87
CA ALA A 445 -13.17 12.78 -21.07
C ALA A 445 -12.75 14.09 -21.76
N ALA A 446 -11.55 14.11 -22.35
CA ALA A 446 -11.04 15.25 -23.10
C ALA A 446 -11.87 15.52 -24.38
N TRP A 447 -12.33 14.48 -25.08
CA TRP A 447 -13.10 14.64 -26.31
C TRP A 447 -14.59 14.96 -26.07
N ARG A 448 -15.28 14.20 -25.22
CA ARG A 448 -16.73 14.31 -25.03
C ARG A 448 -17.14 15.45 -24.10
N GLY A 449 -16.17 16.02 -23.40
CA GLY A 449 -16.37 17.00 -22.35
C GLY A 449 -16.80 16.37 -21.02
N PRO A 450 -16.66 17.12 -19.92
CA PRO A 450 -16.72 16.60 -18.56
C PRO A 450 -18.07 15.99 -18.20
N THR A 451 -19.18 16.62 -18.60
CA THR A 451 -20.54 16.14 -18.31
C THR A 451 -20.79 14.74 -18.88
N ARG A 452 -20.48 14.56 -20.17
CA ARG A 452 -20.64 13.26 -20.82
C ARG A 452 -19.57 12.26 -20.37
N GLY A 453 -18.37 12.75 -20.06
CA GLY A 453 -17.28 11.99 -19.45
C GLY A 453 -17.71 11.29 -18.16
N TRP A 454 -18.20 12.06 -17.18
CA TRP A 454 -18.69 11.53 -15.90
C TRP A 454 -19.81 10.51 -16.07
N ILE A 455 -20.90 10.87 -16.76
CA ILE A 455 -22.05 9.97 -16.91
C ILE A 455 -21.65 8.71 -17.66
N GLY A 456 -20.93 8.85 -18.78
CA GLY A 456 -20.56 7.72 -19.63
C GLY A 456 -19.65 6.73 -18.93
N GLN A 457 -18.60 7.21 -18.25
CA GLN A 457 -17.66 6.33 -17.56
C GLN A 457 -18.27 5.66 -16.33
N LEU A 458 -19.06 6.39 -15.53
CA LEU A 458 -19.75 5.81 -14.38
C LEU A 458 -20.80 4.78 -14.80
N ALA A 459 -21.56 5.05 -15.87
CA ALA A 459 -22.53 4.10 -16.41
C ALA A 459 -21.85 2.85 -16.99
N LEU A 460 -20.73 3.01 -17.70
CA LEU A 460 -19.95 1.89 -18.22
C LEU A 460 -19.35 1.05 -17.08
N ALA A 461 -18.74 1.70 -16.08
CA ALA A 461 -18.21 1.00 -14.91
C ALA A 461 -19.32 0.26 -14.16
N ALA A 462 -20.50 0.86 -14.01
CA ALA A 462 -21.66 0.22 -13.41
C ALA A 462 -22.09 -1.04 -14.17
N LEU A 463 -22.21 -0.94 -15.50
CA LEU A 463 -22.56 -2.07 -16.36
C LEU A 463 -21.54 -3.20 -16.24
N LEU A 464 -20.25 -2.87 -16.29
CA LEU A 464 -19.18 -3.86 -16.16
C LEU A 464 -19.21 -4.53 -14.77
N CYS A 465 -19.40 -3.76 -13.69
CA CYS A 465 -19.54 -4.33 -12.35
C CYS A 465 -20.70 -5.33 -12.27
N MET A 466 -21.88 -4.97 -12.80
CA MET A 466 -23.04 -5.87 -12.79
C MET A 466 -22.86 -7.10 -13.72
N GLY A 467 -22.11 -6.97 -14.81
CA GLY A 467 -21.82 -8.06 -15.74
C GLY A 467 -20.69 -9.00 -15.30
N LEU A 468 -19.84 -8.61 -14.35
CA LEU A 468 -18.65 -9.40 -13.97
C LEU A 468 -18.99 -10.82 -13.49
N PRO A 469 -19.98 -11.04 -12.60
CA PRO A 469 -20.34 -12.39 -12.15
C PRO A 469 -20.85 -13.29 -13.28
N TRP A 470 -21.56 -12.72 -14.26
CA TRP A 470 -22.03 -13.44 -15.43
C TRP A 470 -20.87 -13.88 -16.32
N LEU A 471 -19.92 -12.98 -16.56
CA LEU A 471 -18.70 -13.32 -17.29
C LEU A 471 -17.88 -14.37 -16.55
N ASN A 472 -17.82 -14.30 -15.22
CA ASN A 472 -17.14 -15.30 -14.41
C ASN A 472 -17.79 -16.68 -14.58
N GLY A 473 -19.12 -16.76 -14.48
CA GLY A 473 -19.89 -17.98 -14.71
C GLY A 473 -19.65 -18.56 -16.10
N ALA A 474 -19.69 -17.73 -17.14
CA ALA A 474 -19.48 -18.17 -18.52
C ALA A 474 -18.05 -18.68 -18.80
N THR A 475 -17.04 -18.17 -18.09
CA THR A 475 -15.63 -18.49 -18.36
C THR A 475 -15.00 -19.50 -17.40
N THR A 476 -15.62 -19.76 -16.24
CA THR A 476 -15.09 -20.66 -15.22
C THR A 476 -16.09 -21.72 -14.75
N GLY A 477 -17.38 -21.58 -15.09
CA GLY A 477 -18.47 -22.35 -14.50
C GLY A 477 -18.81 -21.94 -13.06
N MET A 478 -18.02 -21.07 -12.43
CA MET A 478 -18.26 -20.58 -11.08
C MET A 478 -19.01 -19.25 -11.11
N HIS A 479 -20.08 -19.18 -10.33
CA HIS A 479 -20.90 -17.98 -10.11
C HIS A 479 -21.21 -17.85 -8.62
N LEU A 480 -21.75 -16.69 -8.20
CA LEU A 480 -22.11 -16.39 -6.82
C LEU A 480 -22.73 -17.57 -6.05
N TRP A 481 -23.81 -18.16 -6.57
CA TRP A 481 -24.47 -19.29 -5.91
C TRP A 481 -23.63 -20.58 -5.89
N ALA A 482 -22.79 -20.82 -6.90
CA ALA A 482 -21.85 -21.96 -6.87
C ALA A 482 -20.81 -21.76 -5.77
N TYR A 483 -20.26 -20.55 -5.62
CA TYR A 483 -19.33 -20.24 -4.55
C TYR A 483 -19.95 -20.45 -3.16
N LEU A 484 -21.18 -19.99 -2.95
CA LEU A 484 -21.89 -20.19 -1.68
C LEU A 484 -22.12 -21.68 -1.37
N ARG A 485 -22.55 -22.47 -2.35
CA ARG A 485 -22.76 -23.92 -2.19
C ARG A 485 -21.48 -24.67 -1.83
N HIS A 486 -20.34 -24.25 -2.36
CA HIS A 486 -19.04 -24.87 -2.12
C HIS A 486 -18.24 -24.23 -0.97
N GLY A 487 -18.88 -23.39 -0.13
CA GLY A 487 -18.22 -22.76 1.02
C GLY A 487 -17.13 -21.74 0.65
N GLN A 488 -17.09 -21.25 -0.59
CA GLN A 488 -16.15 -20.23 -1.06
C GLN A 488 -16.66 -18.81 -0.76
N ALA A 489 -16.81 -18.51 0.53
CA ALA A 489 -17.42 -17.25 1.00
C ALA A 489 -16.69 -16.00 0.52
N GLN A 490 -15.36 -16.04 0.35
CA GLN A 490 -14.59 -14.86 -0.06
C GLN A 490 -14.81 -14.48 -1.53
N GLN A 491 -14.85 -15.48 -2.41
CA GLN A 491 -15.13 -15.28 -3.83
C GLN A 491 -16.57 -14.77 -4.02
N ALA A 492 -17.53 -15.35 -3.29
CA ALA A 492 -18.91 -14.86 -3.25
C ALA A 492 -19.01 -13.40 -2.76
N ALA A 493 -18.32 -13.07 -1.67
CA ALA A 493 -18.30 -11.72 -1.11
C ALA A 493 -17.71 -10.69 -2.08
N LEU A 494 -16.69 -11.06 -2.86
CA LEU A 494 -16.13 -10.20 -3.90
C LEU A 494 -17.18 -9.89 -4.97
N GLU A 495 -17.88 -10.89 -5.50
CA GLU A 495 -18.91 -10.66 -6.52
C GLU A 495 -20.07 -9.80 -6.01
N LEU A 496 -20.53 -10.04 -4.78
CA LEU A 496 -21.55 -9.21 -4.12
C LEU A 496 -21.08 -7.75 -3.96
N THR A 497 -19.82 -7.56 -3.56
CA THR A 497 -19.24 -6.22 -3.40
C THR A 497 -19.19 -5.49 -4.74
N VAL A 498 -18.74 -6.18 -5.80
CA VAL A 498 -18.71 -5.62 -7.16
C VAL A 498 -20.11 -5.25 -7.65
N ILE A 499 -21.12 -6.10 -7.44
CA ILE A 499 -22.52 -5.78 -7.75
C ILE A 499 -22.98 -4.54 -6.97
N GLY A 500 -22.68 -4.45 -5.68
CA GLY A 500 -22.99 -3.29 -4.85
C GLY A 500 -22.39 -1.99 -5.38
N PHE A 501 -21.14 -2.03 -5.82
CA PHE A 501 -20.52 -0.89 -6.53
C PHE A 501 -21.20 -0.59 -7.86
N GLY A 502 -21.60 -1.62 -8.62
CA GLY A 502 -22.37 -1.44 -9.85
C GLY A 502 -23.65 -0.65 -9.64
N LEU A 503 -24.43 -1.01 -8.62
CA LEU A 503 -25.65 -0.31 -8.24
C LEU A 503 -25.39 1.13 -7.77
N ALA A 504 -24.37 1.33 -6.94
CA ALA A 504 -23.99 2.66 -6.45
C ALA A 504 -23.54 3.58 -7.61
N LEU A 505 -22.71 3.08 -8.53
CA LEU A 505 -22.25 3.82 -9.70
C LEU A 505 -23.40 4.12 -10.67
N ALA A 506 -24.32 3.18 -10.88
CA ALA A 506 -25.53 3.39 -11.68
C ALA A 506 -26.41 4.51 -11.09
N TYR A 507 -26.61 4.49 -9.78
CA TYR A 507 -27.35 5.54 -9.07
C TYR A 507 -26.66 6.92 -9.23
N ILE A 508 -25.33 6.99 -9.06
CA ILE A 508 -24.59 8.25 -9.24
C ILE A 508 -24.71 8.75 -10.69
N ALA A 509 -24.54 7.87 -11.68
CA ALA A 509 -24.69 8.23 -13.09
C ALA A 509 -26.10 8.76 -13.40
N TRP A 510 -27.13 8.11 -12.88
CA TRP A 510 -28.52 8.54 -13.00
C TRP A 510 -28.78 9.90 -12.32
N ALA A 511 -28.27 10.08 -11.10
CA ALA A 511 -28.42 11.32 -10.35
C ALA A 511 -27.73 12.50 -11.05
N LEU A 512 -26.53 12.28 -11.60
CA LEU A 512 -25.81 13.28 -12.40
C LEU A 512 -26.55 13.62 -13.70
N ARG A 513 -27.10 12.60 -14.39
CA ARG A 513 -27.90 12.82 -15.61
C ARG A 513 -29.14 13.66 -15.32
N ARG A 514 -29.86 13.40 -14.22
CA ARG A 514 -31.01 14.22 -13.81
C ARG A 514 -30.60 15.62 -13.38
N GLY A 515 -29.49 15.74 -12.63
CA GLY A 515 -28.99 17.03 -12.14
C GLY A 515 -28.52 17.97 -13.25
N TRP A 516 -27.91 17.43 -14.31
CA TRP A 516 -27.47 18.21 -15.47
C TRP A 516 -28.53 18.38 -16.56
N ALA A 517 -29.63 17.63 -16.53
CA ALA A 517 -30.79 17.83 -17.42
C ALA A 517 -31.70 18.99 -16.98
N ARG A 518 -31.56 19.49 -15.74
CA ARG A 518 -32.26 20.71 -15.32
C ARG A 518 -31.57 21.94 -15.94
N PRO A 519 -32.26 22.78 -16.72
CA PRO A 519 -31.67 24.03 -17.18
C PRO A 519 -31.25 24.83 -15.95
N ALA A 520 -29.97 25.24 -15.93
CA ALA A 520 -29.52 26.17 -14.91
C ALA A 520 -30.35 27.44 -15.06
N ALA A 521 -31.14 27.79 -14.03
CA ALA A 521 -31.79 29.09 -13.97
C ALA A 521 -30.71 30.14 -14.26
N ALA A 522 -30.97 30.99 -15.26
CA ALA A 522 -30.07 32.03 -15.75
C ALA A 522 -29.76 33.01 -14.61
N GLY A 523 -28.77 32.68 -13.80
CA GLY A 523 -28.27 33.49 -12.71
C GLY A 523 -27.24 34.46 -13.24
N ASP A 524 -27.73 35.60 -13.68
CA ASP A 524 -27.07 36.91 -13.74
C ASP A 524 -25.60 36.90 -14.21
N ALA A 525 -25.42 37.09 -15.53
CA ALA A 525 -24.14 37.40 -16.15
C ALA A 525 -23.66 38.80 -15.73
N ARG A 526 -23.29 38.97 -14.46
CA ARG A 526 -22.70 40.21 -13.96
C ARG A 526 -21.22 40.28 -14.35
N ARG A 527 -20.93 41.27 -15.21
CA ARG A 527 -19.66 41.97 -15.49
C ARG A 527 -18.37 41.16 -15.27
N ALA A 528 -17.67 40.91 -16.37
CA ALA A 528 -16.26 40.54 -16.37
C ALA A 528 -15.45 41.54 -15.53
N PRO A 529 -14.73 41.09 -14.49
CA PRO A 529 -13.75 41.94 -13.83
C PRO A 529 -12.55 42.16 -14.76
N ALA A 530 -11.92 43.32 -14.64
CA ALA A 530 -10.68 43.65 -15.33
C ALA A 530 -9.64 42.51 -15.19
N ALA A 531 -8.93 42.25 -16.29
CA ALA A 531 -7.86 41.28 -16.36
C ALA A 531 -6.97 41.38 -15.11
N ALA A 532 -6.83 40.28 -14.37
CA ALA A 532 -5.86 40.22 -13.29
C ALA A 532 -4.49 40.52 -13.91
N ALA A 533 -3.82 41.55 -13.39
CA ALA A 533 -2.50 41.95 -13.84
C ALA A 533 -1.58 40.71 -13.91
N PRO A 534 -0.77 40.55 -14.97
CA PRO A 534 0.12 39.41 -15.10
C PRO A 534 0.91 39.26 -13.79
N GLN A 535 0.88 38.06 -13.20
CA GLN A 535 1.70 37.77 -12.03
C GLN A 535 3.15 38.09 -12.41
N ARG A 536 3.69 39.17 -11.81
CA ARG A 536 5.03 39.67 -12.11
C ARG A 536 6.01 38.50 -12.02
N ALA A 537 6.92 38.35 -13.00
CA ALA A 537 7.90 37.26 -13.05
C ALA A 537 8.63 37.05 -11.70
N ALA A 538 8.87 38.15 -10.96
CA ALA A 538 9.40 38.14 -9.60
C ALA A 538 8.60 37.27 -8.61
N HIS A 539 7.26 37.23 -8.68
CA HIS A 539 6.45 36.37 -7.82
C HIS A 539 6.64 34.89 -8.13
N ARG A 540 6.71 34.52 -9.42
CA ARG A 540 6.96 33.14 -9.87
C ARG A 540 8.33 32.66 -9.39
N TRP A 541 9.36 33.50 -9.52
CA TRP A 541 10.69 33.22 -8.99
C TRP A 541 10.71 33.08 -7.47
N GLN A 542 9.97 33.90 -6.73
CA GLN A 542 9.86 33.75 -5.27
C GLN A 542 9.20 32.43 -4.88
N VAL A 543 8.14 32.00 -5.58
CA VAL A 543 7.50 30.71 -5.35
C VAL A 543 8.46 29.57 -5.67
N ALA A 544 9.11 29.60 -6.85
CA ALA A 544 10.08 28.59 -7.25
C ALA A 544 11.24 28.47 -6.25
N SER A 545 11.79 29.59 -5.79
CA SER A 545 12.85 29.63 -4.77
C SER A 545 12.40 29.01 -3.45
N ARG A 546 11.15 29.25 -3.02
CA ARG A 546 10.59 28.62 -1.81
C ARG A 546 10.33 27.13 -1.98
N VAL A 547 9.87 26.71 -3.15
CA VAL A 547 9.71 25.27 -3.46
C VAL A 547 11.07 24.59 -3.41
N LEU A 548 12.12 25.19 -3.98
CA LEU A 548 13.47 24.64 -3.90
C LEU A 548 14.02 24.62 -2.46
N ALA A 549 13.80 25.69 -1.70
CA ALA A 549 14.17 25.75 -0.28
C ALA A 549 13.45 24.66 0.52
N ALA A 550 12.16 24.47 0.29
CA ALA A 550 11.34 23.47 0.97
C ALA A 550 11.76 22.05 0.55
N ALA A 551 11.99 21.80 -0.73
CA ALA A 551 12.38 20.49 -1.24
C ALA A 551 13.84 20.17 -0.87
N ALA A 552 14.81 20.75 -1.57
CA ALA A 552 16.23 20.42 -1.41
C ALA A 552 16.78 20.89 -0.05
N GLY A 553 16.53 22.15 0.32
CA GLY A 553 17.03 22.71 1.57
C GLY A 553 16.42 22.02 2.80
N GLY A 554 15.11 21.82 2.79
CA GLY A 554 14.41 21.13 3.89
C GLY A 554 14.81 19.67 4.03
N TYR A 555 15.05 18.96 2.92
CA TYR A 555 15.57 17.59 2.95
C TYR A 555 16.98 17.55 3.53
N GLY A 556 17.89 18.42 3.08
CA GLY A 556 19.27 18.50 3.59
C GLY A 556 19.33 18.81 5.08
N VAL A 557 18.54 19.76 5.57
CA VAL A 557 18.45 20.06 7.01
C VAL A 557 17.88 18.88 7.80
N SER A 558 16.84 18.22 7.29
CA SER A 558 16.27 17.04 7.94
C SER A 558 17.28 15.90 8.01
N ALA A 559 18.02 15.66 6.92
CA ALA A 559 19.08 14.67 6.86
C ALA A 559 20.16 14.94 7.91
N LEU A 560 20.72 16.15 7.96
CA LEU A 560 21.76 16.52 8.93
C LEU A 560 21.25 16.44 10.38
N ALA A 561 20.05 16.96 10.66
CA ALA A 561 19.48 16.95 11.99
C ALA A 561 19.21 15.53 12.51
N MET A 562 18.68 14.65 11.66
CA MET A 562 18.37 13.26 12.04
C MET A 562 19.63 12.39 12.09
N SER A 563 20.62 12.67 11.24
CA SER A 563 21.96 12.11 11.36
C SER A 563 22.60 12.44 12.71
N LEU A 564 22.52 13.70 13.14
CA LEU A 564 23.01 14.12 14.45
C LEU A 564 22.25 13.40 15.58
N LEU A 565 20.93 13.31 15.47
CA LEU A 565 20.10 12.59 16.44
C LEU A 565 20.46 11.10 16.54
N ALA A 566 20.67 10.42 15.41
CA ALA A 566 21.06 9.01 15.37
C ALA A 566 22.42 8.75 16.02
N ARG A 567 23.34 9.72 15.99
CA ARG A 567 24.63 9.64 16.69
C ARG A 567 24.57 10.07 18.15
N ALA A 568 23.63 10.94 18.51
CA ALA A 568 23.47 11.42 19.87
C ALA A 568 22.76 10.40 20.77
N LEU A 569 21.74 9.70 20.28
CA LEU A 569 20.97 8.75 21.10
C LEU A 569 21.82 7.60 21.72
N PRO A 570 22.85 7.05 21.04
CA PRO A 570 23.72 6.06 21.65
C PRO A 570 24.51 6.55 22.85
N THR A 571 24.80 7.86 22.98
CA THR A 571 25.53 8.40 24.13
C THR A 571 24.72 8.38 25.42
N VAL A 572 23.39 8.21 25.31
CA VAL A 572 22.46 8.08 26.44
C VAL A 572 21.93 6.65 26.59
N GLY A 573 22.60 5.66 26.00
CA GLY A 573 22.32 4.23 26.21
C GLY A 573 21.29 3.60 25.27
N VAL A 574 20.90 4.27 24.19
CA VAL A 574 20.04 3.68 23.13
C VAL A 574 20.91 2.86 22.18
N SER A 575 20.48 1.68 21.74
CA SER A 575 21.28 0.93 20.77
C SER A 575 21.40 1.68 19.43
N PRO A 576 22.55 1.61 18.75
CA PRO A 576 22.77 2.25 17.44
C PRO A 576 21.64 2.00 16.44
N ALA A 577 21.14 0.76 16.33
CA ALA A 577 20.09 0.45 15.36
C ALA A 577 18.74 1.11 15.72
N VAL A 578 18.43 1.19 17.02
CA VAL A 578 17.21 1.86 17.50
C VAL A 578 17.30 3.37 17.32
N ALA A 579 18.49 3.94 17.54
CA ALA A 579 18.76 5.34 17.29
C ALA A 579 18.54 5.71 15.82
N VAL A 580 19.07 4.92 14.89
CA VAL A 580 18.84 5.10 13.44
C VAL A 580 17.35 4.98 13.12
N LEU A 581 16.67 3.95 13.61
CA LEU A 581 15.24 3.77 13.35
C LEU A 581 14.43 4.99 13.83
N ALA A 582 14.63 5.41 15.08
CA ALA A 582 13.89 6.52 15.69
C ALA A 582 14.17 7.85 14.96
N ALA A 583 15.43 8.14 14.63
CA ALA A 583 15.81 9.35 13.92
C ALA A 583 15.24 9.39 12.50
N THR A 584 15.34 8.29 11.76
CA THR A 584 14.81 8.23 10.40
C THR A 584 13.28 8.36 10.38
N LEU A 585 12.56 7.72 11.29
CA LEU A 585 11.10 7.87 11.41
C LEU A 585 10.68 9.29 11.82
N SER A 586 11.47 9.96 12.65
CA SER A 586 11.24 11.35 13.07
C SER A 586 11.44 12.35 11.92
N SER A 587 12.26 12.00 10.92
CA SER A 587 12.48 12.83 9.73
C SER A 587 11.18 13.14 8.99
N PHE A 588 10.23 12.20 8.93
CA PHE A 588 8.94 12.38 8.26
C PHE A 588 7.95 13.26 9.02
N VAL A 589 8.29 13.65 10.26
CA VAL A 589 7.56 14.67 11.03
C VAL A 589 8.28 16.01 10.89
N LEU A 590 9.60 16.02 11.07
CA LEU A 590 10.43 17.23 10.98
C LEU A 590 10.33 17.87 9.59
N TYR A 591 10.39 17.06 8.54
CA TYR A 591 10.47 17.58 7.18
C TYR A 591 9.20 18.35 6.76
N PRO A 592 7.96 17.84 6.95
CA PRO A 592 6.76 18.65 6.78
C PRO A 592 6.77 19.94 7.59
N LEU A 593 7.23 19.93 8.85
CA LEU A 593 7.30 21.14 9.67
C LEU A 593 8.23 22.19 9.08
N ILE A 594 9.39 21.77 8.53
CA ILE A 594 10.31 22.66 7.82
C ILE A 594 9.63 23.25 6.58
N VAL A 595 8.91 22.45 5.79
CA VAL A 595 8.16 22.94 4.62
C VAL A 595 7.15 24.02 5.03
N LEU A 596 6.38 23.79 6.10
CA LEU A 596 5.43 24.78 6.62
C LEU A 596 6.16 26.07 7.07
N GLY A 597 7.32 25.93 7.72
CA GLY A 597 8.17 27.05 8.12
C GLY A 597 8.69 27.88 6.94
N VAL A 598 9.18 27.21 5.88
CA VAL A 598 9.68 27.85 4.66
C VAL A 598 8.60 28.70 3.99
N PHE A 599 7.35 28.24 3.92
CA PHE A 599 6.25 29.01 3.35
C PHE A 599 5.64 30.04 4.30
N SER A 600 5.89 29.91 5.61
CA SER A 600 5.53 30.91 6.62
C SER A 600 6.56 32.05 6.72
N ALA A 601 7.78 31.85 6.22
CA ALA A 601 8.84 32.85 6.25
C ALA A 601 8.44 34.12 5.48
N ARG A 602 8.87 35.30 5.95
CA ARG A 602 8.53 36.60 5.34
C ARG A 602 9.07 36.77 3.91
N GLY A 603 10.10 36.03 3.52
CA GLY A 603 10.71 36.07 2.18
C GLY A 603 11.56 34.82 1.91
N ALA A 604 11.84 34.54 0.64
CA ALA A 604 12.64 33.39 0.23
C ALA A 604 14.07 33.43 0.82
N GLY A 605 14.72 34.60 0.82
CA GLY A 605 16.05 34.76 1.42
C GLY A 605 16.08 34.46 2.92
N ARG A 606 15.02 34.82 3.68
CA ARG A 606 14.92 34.47 5.11
C ARG A 606 14.69 32.97 5.32
N ALA A 607 13.96 32.32 4.42
CA ALA A 607 13.80 30.87 4.47
C ALA A 607 15.15 30.18 4.25
N TRP A 608 15.89 30.56 3.20
CA TRP A 608 17.23 30.04 2.95
C TRP A 608 18.21 30.34 4.09
N GLY A 609 18.22 31.56 4.63
CA GLY A 609 19.08 31.89 5.77
C GLY A 609 18.78 31.05 7.01
N ALA A 610 17.51 30.79 7.31
CA ALA A 610 17.12 29.91 8.42
C ALA A 610 17.56 28.46 8.19
N LEU A 611 17.38 27.94 6.96
CA LEU A 611 17.83 26.59 6.60
C LEU A 611 19.36 26.47 6.63
N ALA A 612 20.08 27.47 6.12
CA ALA A 612 21.53 27.50 6.12
C ALA A 612 22.09 27.54 7.55
N LEU A 613 21.51 28.36 8.43
CA LEU A 613 21.90 28.40 9.84
C LEU A 613 21.64 27.06 10.53
N ALA A 614 20.43 26.49 10.37
CA ALA A 614 20.10 25.20 10.96
C ALA A 614 21.00 24.07 10.45
N GLY A 615 21.25 24.05 9.13
CA GLY A 615 22.15 23.08 8.49
C GLY A 615 23.59 23.22 8.98
N ALA A 616 24.11 24.45 9.06
CA ALA A 616 25.47 24.72 9.56
C ALA A 616 25.63 24.29 11.02
N LEU A 617 24.64 24.58 11.88
CA LEU A 617 24.65 24.13 13.28
C LEU A 617 24.66 22.60 13.39
N CYS A 618 23.82 21.91 12.61
CA CYS A 618 23.81 20.44 12.61
C CYS A 618 25.13 19.86 12.07
N ALA A 619 25.66 20.43 10.99
CA ALA A 619 26.92 19.99 10.39
C ALA A 619 28.12 20.21 11.32
N ALA A 620 28.17 21.34 12.04
CA ALA A 620 29.24 21.63 12.99
C ALA A 620 29.26 20.66 14.19
N LEU A 621 28.11 20.10 14.55
CA LEU A 621 27.97 19.12 15.62
C LEU A 621 28.17 17.67 15.16
N LEU A 622 28.22 17.43 13.84
CA LEU A 622 28.56 16.14 13.28
C LEU A 622 30.11 16.03 13.21
N PRO A 623 30.72 14.97 13.77
CA PRO A 623 32.17 14.82 13.73
C PRO A 623 32.69 14.83 12.29
N ALA A 624 33.87 15.43 12.08
CA ALA A 624 34.44 15.86 10.80
C ALA A 624 34.67 14.77 9.71
N TRP A 625 34.29 13.53 9.96
CA TRP A 625 34.45 12.39 9.03
C TRP A 625 33.35 12.33 7.95
N TRP A 626 32.58 13.41 7.76
CA TRP A 626 31.44 13.47 6.83
C TRP A 626 31.74 14.18 5.50
N PHE A 627 32.90 14.83 5.34
CA PHE A 627 33.25 15.54 4.10
C PHE A 627 34.22 14.77 3.23
#